data_AF-A0A520DWL7-F1
#
_entry.id   AF-A0A520DWL7-F1
#
_cell.length_a   1.000
_cell.length_b   1.000
_cell.length_c   1.000
_cell.angle_alpha   90.00
_cell.angle_beta   90.00
_cell.angle_gamma   90.00
#
_symmetry.space_group_name_H-M   'P 1'
#
loop_
_entity.id
_entity.type
_entity.pdbx_description
1 polymer ?
#
loop_
_entity_poly.entity_id
_entity_poly.type
_entity_poly.pdbx_seq_one_letter_code
_entity_poly.pdbx_strand_id
1 'polypeptide(L)'
;MNKLNFKGFKTATYQDPESRRIAGTTAKYMNNLAVNLLVEGKPDQAKKLMIKAVNELPAKIYSLEDTVGKMYMVDNLYAVKESKAAIEMSKSTASFIQDELIYIASLDARRRETYGREIQLGTEVLNRLEQMATINNQKELSDYIRNVLGNIQRSFV
;
A
#
# COMPACT_ATOMS: atom_id res chain seq x y z
N MET A 1 -20.64 -8.41 -10.42
CA MET A 1 -20.13 -7.10 -9.96
C MET A 1 -19.74 -6.29 -11.19
N ASN A 2 -20.71 -6.04 -12.09
CA ASN A 2 -20.44 -5.65 -13.48
C ASN A 2 -20.65 -4.14 -13.73
N LYS A 3 -21.12 -3.40 -12.71
CA LYS A 3 -21.40 -1.96 -12.81
C LYS A 3 -20.14 -1.08 -12.68
N LEU A 4 -19.05 -1.63 -12.12
CA LEU A 4 -17.78 -0.93 -11.96
C LEU A 4 -16.79 -1.44 -13.00
N ASN A 5 -16.14 -0.55 -13.74
CA ASN A 5 -15.09 -0.89 -14.71
C ASN A 5 -13.92 0.08 -14.52
N PHE A 6 -12.77 -0.44 -14.08
CA PHE A 6 -11.58 0.36 -13.79
C PHE A 6 -10.41 0.03 -14.73
N LYS A 7 -10.63 -0.85 -15.71
CA LYS A 7 -9.57 -1.34 -16.62
C LYS A 7 -8.81 -0.20 -17.30
N GLY A 8 -9.50 0.90 -17.61
CA GLY A 8 -8.91 2.09 -18.22
C GLY A 8 -7.76 2.69 -17.43
N PHE A 9 -7.79 2.61 -16.08
CA PHE A 9 -6.68 3.10 -15.27
C PHE A 9 -5.42 2.28 -15.49
N LYS A 10 -5.53 0.95 -15.57
CA LYS A 10 -4.36 0.07 -15.70
C LYS A 10 -3.77 0.06 -17.12
N THR A 11 -4.58 0.27 -18.14
CA THR A 11 -4.14 0.23 -19.54
C THR A 11 -3.64 1.57 -20.07
N ALA A 12 -3.88 2.68 -19.37
CA ALA A 12 -3.43 4.00 -19.81
C ALA A 12 -1.90 4.11 -19.79
N THR A 13 -1.30 4.51 -20.92
CA THR A 13 0.16 4.71 -21.04
C THR A 13 0.67 5.84 -20.16
N TYR A 14 -0.14 6.90 -20.00
CA TYR A 14 0.14 8.02 -19.12
C TYR A 14 -1.07 8.28 -18.24
N GLN A 15 -0.81 8.50 -16.96
CA GLN A 15 -1.79 9.02 -16.01
C GLN A 15 -1.35 10.41 -15.62
N ASP A 16 -2.11 11.42 -16.03
CA ASP A 16 -1.95 12.79 -15.58
C ASP A 16 -2.28 12.91 -14.08
N PRO A 17 -1.92 14.03 -13.42
CA PRO A 17 -2.16 14.21 -12.00
C PRO A 17 -3.62 14.00 -11.57
N GLU A 18 -4.60 14.44 -12.37
CA GLU A 18 -6.01 14.24 -12.05
C GLU A 18 -6.43 12.78 -12.20
N SER A 19 -5.98 12.10 -13.26
CA SER A 19 -6.22 10.65 -13.41
C SER A 19 -5.66 9.85 -12.24
N ARG A 20 -4.46 10.20 -11.74
CA ARG A 20 -3.87 9.57 -10.55
C ARG A 20 -4.69 9.86 -9.30
N ARG A 21 -5.09 11.12 -9.11
CA ARG A 21 -5.93 11.52 -7.96
C ARG A 21 -7.26 10.76 -7.95
N ILE A 22 -7.89 10.61 -9.11
CA ILE A 22 -9.14 9.84 -9.26
C ILE A 22 -8.89 8.35 -8.98
N ALA A 23 -7.80 7.78 -9.48
CA ALA A 23 -7.43 6.39 -9.19
C ALA A 23 -7.22 6.16 -7.68
N GLY A 24 -6.51 7.07 -6.99
CA GLY A 24 -6.32 7.03 -5.54
C GLY A 24 -7.63 7.15 -4.77
N THR A 25 -8.51 8.08 -5.19
CA THR A 25 -9.86 8.24 -4.61
C THR A 25 -10.70 6.98 -4.80
N THR A 26 -10.60 6.36 -5.98
CA THR A 26 -11.29 5.10 -6.28
C THR A 26 -10.78 3.97 -5.38
N ALA A 27 -9.45 3.84 -5.20
CA ALA A 27 -8.86 2.87 -4.29
C ALA A 27 -9.38 3.05 -2.85
N LYS A 28 -9.45 4.30 -2.36
CA LYS A 28 -10.02 4.63 -1.05
C LYS A 28 -11.48 4.18 -0.93
N TYR A 29 -12.31 4.43 -1.94
CA TYR A 29 -13.71 3.96 -1.93
C TYR A 29 -13.81 2.44 -1.97
N MET A 30 -12.94 1.76 -2.71
CA MET A 30 -12.91 0.29 -2.72
C MET A 30 -12.52 -0.28 -1.35
N ASN A 31 -11.57 0.35 -0.65
CA ASN A 31 -11.21 -0.04 0.72
C ASN A 31 -12.40 0.10 1.68
N ASN A 32 -13.06 1.26 1.67
CA ASN A 32 -14.21 1.49 2.54
C ASN A 32 -15.37 0.53 2.23
N LEU A 33 -15.62 0.27 0.95
CA LEU A 33 -16.67 -0.66 0.54
C LEU A 33 -16.33 -2.10 0.94
N ALA A 34 -15.07 -2.52 0.85
CA ALA A 34 -14.65 -3.85 1.31
C ALA A 34 -14.93 -4.04 2.81
N VAL A 35 -14.56 -3.05 3.64
CA VAL A 35 -14.86 -3.05 5.08
C VAL A 35 -16.36 -3.12 5.34
N ASN A 36 -17.16 -2.28 4.68
CA ASN A 36 -18.61 -2.29 4.85
C ASN A 36 -19.23 -3.63 4.47
N LEU A 37 -18.80 -4.25 3.36
CA LEU A 37 -19.26 -5.57 2.95
C LEU A 37 -18.89 -6.66 3.97
N LEU A 38 -17.72 -6.57 4.59
CA LEU A 38 -17.31 -7.50 5.65
C LEU A 38 -18.21 -7.33 6.89
N VAL A 39 -18.47 -6.09 7.32
CA VAL A 39 -19.37 -5.77 8.45
C VAL A 39 -20.81 -6.24 8.17
N GLU A 40 -21.28 -6.13 6.94
CA GLU A 40 -22.59 -6.61 6.51
C GLU A 40 -22.68 -8.15 6.35
N GLY A 41 -21.61 -8.90 6.65
CA GLY A 41 -21.59 -10.35 6.51
C GLY A 41 -21.56 -10.83 5.04
N LYS A 42 -21.00 -10.04 4.13
CA LYS A 42 -20.87 -10.32 2.69
C LYS A 42 -19.41 -10.55 2.26
N PRO A 43 -18.67 -11.51 2.85
CA PRO A 43 -17.24 -11.70 2.60
C PRO A 43 -16.93 -12.09 1.15
N ASP A 44 -17.80 -12.83 0.48
CA ASP A 44 -17.60 -13.20 -0.94
C ASP A 44 -17.67 -11.98 -1.87
N GLN A 45 -18.50 -10.99 -1.54
CA GLN A 45 -18.58 -9.76 -2.31
C GLN A 45 -17.36 -8.88 -2.05
N ALA A 46 -16.91 -8.79 -0.79
CA ALA A 46 -15.67 -8.10 -0.43
C ALA A 46 -14.46 -8.73 -1.15
N LYS A 47 -14.36 -10.06 -1.17
CA LYS A 47 -13.30 -10.80 -1.88
C LYS A 47 -13.29 -10.48 -3.37
N LYS A 48 -14.46 -10.56 -4.03
CA LYS A 48 -14.60 -10.20 -5.45
C LYS A 48 -14.18 -8.75 -5.70
N LEU A 49 -14.57 -7.82 -4.84
CA LEU A 49 -14.20 -6.41 -4.91
C LEU A 49 -12.68 -6.22 -4.82
N MET A 50 -12.03 -6.84 -3.83
CA MET A 50 -10.59 -6.72 -3.63
C MET A 50 -9.78 -7.33 -4.79
N ILE A 51 -10.19 -8.50 -5.29
CA ILE A 51 -9.57 -9.10 -6.48
C ILE A 51 -9.69 -8.15 -7.68
N LYS A 52 -10.87 -7.55 -7.89
CA LYS A 52 -11.06 -6.57 -8.96
C LYS A 52 -10.18 -5.33 -8.76
N ALA A 53 -10.05 -4.85 -7.52
CA ALA A 53 -9.21 -3.69 -7.19
C ALA A 53 -7.75 -3.95 -7.57
N VAL A 54 -7.20 -5.09 -7.15
CA VAL A 54 -5.82 -5.51 -7.47
C VAL A 54 -5.63 -5.66 -8.99
N ASN A 55 -6.63 -6.19 -9.69
CA ASN A 55 -6.52 -6.45 -11.12
C ASN A 55 -6.71 -5.22 -11.99
N GLU A 56 -7.51 -4.24 -11.60
CA GLU A 56 -7.92 -3.13 -12.47
C GLU A 56 -7.40 -1.75 -12.02
N LEU A 57 -7.03 -1.56 -10.75
CA LEU A 57 -6.41 -0.31 -10.32
C LEU A 57 -4.90 -0.28 -10.59
N PRO A 58 -4.29 0.92 -10.68
CA PRO A 58 -2.85 1.05 -10.85
C PRO A 58 -2.08 0.44 -9.69
N ALA A 59 -1.12 -0.43 -10.01
CA ALA A 59 -0.20 -0.99 -9.03
C ALA A 59 0.87 0.01 -8.59
N LYS A 60 1.23 0.94 -9.49
CA LYS A 60 2.28 1.94 -9.27
C LYS A 60 1.95 2.87 -8.10
N ILE A 61 2.96 3.10 -7.27
CA ILE A 61 2.97 4.04 -6.16
C ILE A 61 3.76 5.27 -6.63
N TYR A 62 3.25 6.49 -6.41
CA TYR A 62 3.90 7.72 -6.86
C TYR A 62 4.37 8.61 -5.71
N SER A 63 3.83 8.41 -4.51
CA SER A 63 4.20 9.17 -3.32
C SER A 63 4.07 8.32 -2.07
N LEU A 64 4.69 8.76 -0.97
CA LEU A 64 4.52 8.12 0.33
C LEU A 64 3.07 8.19 0.83
N GLU A 65 2.29 9.20 0.45
CA GLU A 65 0.86 9.29 0.77
C GLU A 65 0.06 8.13 0.13
N ASP A 66 0.41 7.74 -1.10
CA ASP A 66 -0.26 6.62 -1.79
C ASP A 66 -0.10 5.29 -1.03
N THR A 67 0.98 5.15 -0.25
CA THR A 67 1.29 3.92 0.50
C THR A 67 0.26 3.65 1.60
N VAL A 68 -0.37 4.68 2.14
CA VAL A 68 -1.45 4.55 3.14
C VAL A 68 -2.64 3.81 2.53
N GLY A 69 -3.02 4.16 1.30
CA GLY A 69 -4.09 3.48 0.58
C GLY A 69 -3.76 2.01 0.33
N LYS A 70 -2.50 1.69 -0.02
CA LYS A 70 -2.02 0.32 -0.22
C LYS A 70 -2.01 -0.48 1.10
N MET A 71 -1.60 0.14 2.20
CA MET A 71 -1.65 -0.47 3.53
C MET A 71 -3.08 -0.89 3.90
N TYR A 72 -4.08 -0.04 3.67
CA TYR A 72 -5.48 -0.43 3.89
C TYR A 72 -5.96 -1.54 2.94
N MET A 73 -5.48 -1.55 1.69
CA MET A 73 -5.78 -2.65 0.76
C MET A 73 -5.18 -3.98 1.25
N VAL A 74 -3.97 -3.97 1.82
CA VAL A 74 -3.35 -5.16 2.44
C VAL A 74 -4.20 -5.70 3.57
N ASP A 75 -4.70 -4.85 4.48
CA ASP A 75 -5.58 -5.26 5.58
C ASP A 75 -6.84 -5.96 5.05
N ASN A 76 -7.49 -5.33 4.07
CA ASN A 76 -8.68 -5.86 3.43
C ASN A 76 -8.41 -7.19 2.70
N LEU A 77 -7.26 -7.34 2.06
CA LEU A 77 -6.86 -8.59 1.38
C LEU A 77 -6.67 -9.74 2.37
N TYR A 78 -6.05 -9.50 3.52
CA TYR A 78 -5.96 -10.49 4.59
C TYR A 78 -7.35 -10.85 5.13
N ALA A 79 -8.21 -9.87 5.38
CA ALA A 79 -9.57 -10.10 5.87
C ALA A 79 -10.42 -10.98 4.94
N VAL A 80 -10.19 -10.89 3.62
CA VAL A 80 -10.87 -11.75 2.61
C VAL A 80 -10.08 -13.00 2.23
N LYS A 81 -9.03 -13.34 2.99
CA LYS A 81 -8.18 -14.54 2.81
C LYS A 81 -7.43 -14.57 1.46
N GLU A 82 -7.11 -13.40 0.90
CA GLU A 82 -6.27 -13.25 -0.30
C GLU A 82 -4.80 -12.99 0.08
N SER A 83 -4.22 -13.89 0.88
CA SER A 83 -2.89 -13.70 1.48
C SER A 83 -1.77 -13.49 0.45
N LYS A 84 -1.82 -14.18 -0.70
CA LYS A 84 -0.81 -14.02 -1.74
C LYS A 84 -0.75 -12.57 -2.26
N ALA A 85 -1.91 -12.01 -2.60
CA ALA A 85 -2.00 -10.63 -3.08
C ALA A 85 -1.62 -9.63 -1.97
N ALA A 86 -2.00 -9.91 -0.72
CA ALA A 86 -1.60 -9.09 0.43
C ALA A 86 -0.07 -9.05 0.58
N ILE A 87 0.60 -10.21 0.51
CA ILE A 87 2.06 -10.31 0.61
C ILE A 87 2.77 -9.58 -0.52
N GLU A 88 2.33 -9.77 -1.78
CA GLU A 88 2.91 -9.08 -2.94
C GLU A 88 2.76 -7.56 -2.81
N MET A 89 1.59 -7.09 -2.38
CA MET A 89 1.35 -5.66 -2.18
C MET A 89 2.17 -5.10 -1.03
N SER A 90 2.30 -5.81 0.10
CA SER A 90 3.17 -5.41 1.21
C SER A 90 4.63 -5.28 0.77
N LYS A 91 5.15 -6.26 0.01
CA LYS A 91 6.54 -6.23 -0.49
C LYS A 91 6.78 -5.04 -1.41
N SER A 92 5.90 -4.81 -2.39
CA SER A 92 6.03 -3.67 -3.30
C SER A 92 5.92 -2.32 -2.59
N THR A 93 5.03 -2.21 -1.60
CA THR A 93 4.87 -1.00 -0.79
C THR A 93 6.10 -0.75 0.08
N ALA A 94 6.61 -1.78 0.75
CA ALA A 94 7.79 -1.68 1.59
C ALA A 94 9.05 -1.33 0.79
N SER A 95 9.23 -1.95 -0.40
CA SER A 95 10.33 -1.62 -1.31
C SER A 95 10.28 -0.16 -1.75
N PHE A 96 9.11 0.34 -2.15
CA PHE A 96 8.96 1.75 -2.54
C PHE A 96 9.31 2.70 -1.39
N ILE A 97 8.79 2.44 -0.17
CA ILE A 97 9.11 3.26 1.00
C ILE A 97 10.61 3.21 1.29
N GLN A 98 11.24 2.05 1.18
CA GLN A 98 12.68 1.92 1.37
C GLN A 98 13.46 2.82 0.41
N ASP A 99 13.15 2.75 -0.88
CA ASP A 99 13.86 3.53 -1.90
C ASP A 99 13.69 5.04 -1.66
N GLU A 100 12.46 5.50 -1.37
CA GLU A 100 12.18 6.90 -1.06
C GLU A 100 12.88 7.38 0.22
N LEU A 101 12.84 6.60 1.31
CA LEU A 101 13.46 7.00 2.57
C LEU A 101 15.00 6.93 2.51
N ILE A 102 15.58 6.00 1.75
CA ILE A 102 17.02 5.98 1.46
C ILE A 102 17.42 7.20 0.64
N TYR A 103 16.62 7.58 -0.37
CA TYR A 103 16.86 8.80 -1.12
C TYR A 103 16.85 10.03 -0.20
N ILE A 104 15.84 10.17 0.67
CA ILE A 104 15.76 11.27 1.63
C ILE A 104 16.97 11.28 2.57
N ALA A 105 17.41 10.10 3.03
CA ALA A 105 18.60 9.96 3.87
C ALA A 105 19.88 10.41 3.16
N SER A 106 19.96 10.27 1.83
CA SER A 106 21.11 10.73 1.03
C SER A 106 21.19 12.25 0.84
N LEU A 107 20.13 12.99 1.15
CA LEU A 107 20.09 14.44 1.02
C LEU A 107 20.93 15.14 2.10
N ASP A 108 21.34 16.37 1.81
CA ASP A 108 21.95 17.26 2.80
C ASP A 108 20.99 17.55 3.96
N ALA A 109 21.55 17.89 5.13
CA ALA A 109 20.77 18.05 6.36
C ALA A 109 19.59 19.02 6.23
N ARG A 110 19.76 20.16 5.55
CA ARG A 110 18.69 21.17 5.42
C ARG A 110 17.53 20.64 4.57
N ARG A 111 17.83 19.96 3.46
CA ARG A 111 16.79 19.34 2.63
C ARG A 111 16.14 18.18 3.36
N ARG A 112 16.91 17.34 4.05
CA ARG A 112 16.41 16.20 4.82
C ARG A 112 15.41 16.61 5.89
N GLU A 113 15.67 17.70 6.62
CA GLU A 113 14.77 18.26 7.63
C GLU A 113 13.37 18.60 7.09
N THR A 114 13.27 18.99 5.82
CA THR A 114 11.96 19.30 5.21
C THR A 114 11.06 18.08 4.99
N TYR A 115 11.62 16.87 5.04
CA TYR A 115 10.91 15.60 4.81
C TYR A 115 10.53 14.86 6.10
N GLY A 116 10.52 15.54 7.25
CA GLY A 116 10.23 14.90 8.54
C GLY A 116 8.86 14.17 8.56
N ARG A 117 7.85 14.73 7.89
CA ARG A 117 6.51 14.14 7.79
C ARG A 117 6.51 12.87 6.95
N GLU A 118 7.22 12.88 5.84
CA GLU A 118 7.38 11.77 4.90
C GLU A 118 8.11 10.60 5.56
N ILE A 119 9.19 10.89 6.30
CA ILE A 119 9.94 9.90 7.08
C ILE A 119 9.02 9.24 8.12
N GLN A 120 8.26 10.04 8.86
CA GLN A 120 7.31 9.53 9.84
C GLN A 120 6.25 8.64 9.18
N LEU A 121 5.61 9.12 8.11
CA LEU A 121 4.55 8.41 7.41
C LEU A 121 5.04 7.07 6.85
N GLY A 122 6.18 7.06 6.14
CA GLY A 122 6.76 5.83 5.59
C GLY A 122 7.09 4.82 6.69
N THR A 123 7.63 5.28 7.81
CA THR A 123 7.95 4.43 8.97
C THR A 123 6.69 3.84 9.61
N GLU A 124 5.63 4.65 9.79
CA GLU A 124 4.35 4.19 10.33
C GLU A 124 3.69 3.13 9.43
N VAL A 125 3.71 3.34 8.12
CA VAL A 125 3.17 2.37 7.15
C VAL A 125 3.96 1.05 7.21
N LEU A 126 5.30 1.10 7.23
CA LEU A 126 6.13 -0.10 7.37
C LEU A 126 5.84 -0.87 8.66
N ASN A 127 5.76 -0.17 9.79
CA ASN A 127 5.43 -0.79 11.08
C ASN A 127 4.06 -1.46 11.05
N ARG A 128 3.06 -0.82 10.44
CA ARG A 128 1.72 -1.41 10.32
C ARG A 128 1.70 -2.61 9.37
N LEU A 129 2.44 -2.58 8.26
CA LEU A 129 2.58 -3.73 7.36
C LEU A 129 3.27 -4.92 8.04
N GLU A 130 4.31 -4.66 8.85
CA GLU A 130 5.00 -5.67 9.66
C GLU A 130 4.04 -6.30 10.67
N GLN A 131 3.28 -5.47 11.39
CA GLN A 131 2.28 -5.93 12.34
C GLN A 131 1.22 -6.82 11.66
N MET A 132 0.70 -6.38 10.51
CA MET A 132 -0.26 -7.16 9.70
C MET A 132 0.32 -8.52 9.27
N ALA A 133 1.59 -8.56 8.86
CA ALA A 133 2.26 -9.79 8.52
C ALA A 133 2.36 -10.73 9.73
N THR A 134 2.73 -10.20 10.90
CA THR A 134 2.84 -10.96 12.14
C THR A 134 1.50 -11.56 12.59
N ILE A 135 0.43 -10.76 12.66
CA ILE A 135 -0.89 -11.26 13.10
C ILE A 135 -1.49 -12.28 12.13
N ASN A 136 -1.11 -12.24 10.85
CA ASN A 136 -1.53 -13.20 9.82
C ASN A 136 -0.54 -14.37 9.64
N ASN A 137 0.38 -14.56 10.59
CA ASN A 137 1.39 -15.63 10.59
C ASN A 137 2.29 -15.66 9.34
N GLN A 138 2.53 -14.51 8.71
CA GLN A 138 3.40 -14.36 7.54
C GLN A 138 4.83 -14.04 7.97
N LYS A 139 5.51 -15.02 8.60
CA LYS A 139 6.84 -14.81 9.20
C LYS A 139 7.87 -14.25 8.22
N GLU A 140 7.97 -14.83 7.03
CA GLU A 140 8.94 -14.39 6.01
C GLU A 140 8.72 -12.93 5.59
N LEU A 141 7.46 -12.50 5.50
CA LEU A 141 7.13 -11.12 5.17
C LEU A 141 7.46 -10.17 6.31
N SER A 142 7.14 -10.54 7.55
CA SER A 142 7.48 -9.76 8.75
C SER A 142 9.00 -9.58 8.86
N ASP A 143 9.77 -10.66 8.69
CA ASP A 143 11.24 -10.58 8.71
C ASP A 143 11.79 -9.70 7.58
N TYR A 144 11.23 -9.80 6.37
CA TYR A 144 11.58 -8.92 5.25
C TYR A 144 11.35 -7.44 5.61
N ILE A 145 10.18 -7.08 6.16
CA ILE A 145 9.86 -5.69 6.50
C ILE A 145 10.75 -5.18 7.66
N ARG A 146 11.07 -6.02 8.64
CA ARG A 146 12.04 -5.66 9.70
C ARG A 146 13.42 -5.37 9.13
N ASN A 147 13.88 -6.15 8.17
CA ASN A 147 15.15 -5.87 7.47
C ASN A 147 15.09 -4.54 6.70
N VAL A 148 13.97 -4.25 6.04
CA VAL A 148 13.75 -2.94 5.38
C VAL A 148 13.87 -1.80 6.38
N LEU A 149 13.16 -1.87 7.52
CA LEU A 149 13.23 -0.87 8.59
C LEU A 149 14.67 -0.69 9.10
N GLY A 150 15.39 -1.79 9.34
CA GLY A 150 16.79 -1.74 9.79
C GLY A 150 17.75 -1.13 8.76
N ASN A 151 17.50 -1.33 7.46
CA ASN A 151 18.27 -0.68 6.39
C ASN A 151 18.05 0.83 6.37
N ILE A 152 16.79 1.26 6.52
CA ILE A 152 16.41 2.67 6.56
C ILE A 152 17.06 3.34 7.79
N GLN A 153 16.92 2.75 8.97
CA GLN A 153 17.51 3.28 10.21
C GLN A 153 19.01 3.52 10.07
N ARG A 154 19.75 2.54 9.53
CA ARG A 154 21.20 2.67 9.28
C ARG A 154 21.58 3.76 8.28
N SER A 155 20.66 4.17 7.41
CA SER A 155 20.91 5.22 6.42
C SER A 155 20.78 6.63 7.02
N PHE A 156 20.09 6.77 8.16
CA PHE A 156 19.88 8.05 8.84
C PHE A 156 20.88 8.33 9.98
N VAL A 157 21.74 7.36 10.31
CA VAL A 157 22.84 7.48 11.29
C VAL A 157 24.12 7.88 10.59
#